data_AF-A0A7Y5WYT8-F1
#
_entry.id   AF-A0A7Y5WYT8-F1
#
_cell.length_a   1.000
_cell.length_b   1.000
_cell.length_c   1.000
_cell.angle_alpha   90.00
_cell.angle_beta   90.00
_cell.angle_gamma   90.00
#
_symmetry.space_group_name_H-M   'P 1'
#
loop_
_entity.id
_entity.type
_entity.pdbx_description
1 polymer ?
#
loop_
_entity_poly.entity_id
_entity_poly.type
_entity_poly.pdbx_seq_one_letter_code
_entity_poly.pdbx_strand_id
1 'polypeptide(L)'
;MLRSKTLLAAAAASLAGLVSVATGFGGANLTTLQGTVGPGFTINLTQGGHKVTTLKQGTYRLVVSDRSAQHNFVLRGPGSTRSLSSVGATASRTVTVTLTKGTWTYFCAP
;
A
#
# COMPACT_ATOMS: atom_id res chain seq x y z
N MET A 1 70.24 -21.87 -1.09
CA MET A 1 68.98 -22.49 -0.62
C MET A 1 67.98 -21.38 -0.37
N LEU A 2 66.72 -21.58 -0.81
CA LEU A 2 65.52 -20.73 -0.65
C LEU A 2 65.54 -19.37 -1.41
N ARG A 3 65.10 -19.30 -2.67
CA ARG A 3 63.71 -19.25 -3.17
C ARG A 3 62.80 -18.32 -2.36
N SER A 4 62.47 -17.14 -2.90
CA SER A 4 61.08 -16.84 -3.30
C SER A 4 60.94 -15.44 -3.87
N LYS A 5 60.32 -15.39 -5.05
CA LYS A 5 59.78 -14.21 -5.73
C LYS A 5 58.49 -13.76 -5.03
N THR A 6 58.00 -12.60 -5.48
CA THR A 6 56.59 -12.14 -5.49
C THR A 6 56.10 -11.53 -4.16
N LEU A 7 55.43 -10.37 -4.08
CA LEU A 7 54.48 -9.69 -4.98
C LEU A 7 54.47 -8.16 -4.76
N LEU A 8 54.24 -7.43 -5.85
CA LEU A 8 53.70 -6.07 -5.84
C LEU A 8 52.28 -6.07 -5.25
N ALA A 9 51.96 -5.06 -4.42
CA ALA A 9 50.70 -4.30 -4.49
C ALA A 9 50.75 -3.18 -3.45
N ALA A 10 51.03 -1.95 -3.89
CA ALA A 10 50.85 -0.75 -3.08
C ALA A 10 49.36 -0.34 -3.11
N ALA A 11 48.87 0.04 -1.93
CA ALA A 11 47.49 0.41 -1.65
C ALA A 11 47.09 1.76 -2.25
N ALA A 12 45.82 1.87 -2.64
CA ALA A 12 45.07 3.12 -2.56
C ALA A 12 43.60 2.79 -2.26
N ALA A 13 43.24 2.90 -0.98
CA ALA A 13 41.86 2.86 -0.52
C ALA A 13 41.17 4.17 -0.91
N SER A 14 40.16 4.11 -1.77
CA SER A 14 39.21 5.20 -1.96
C SER A 14 37.93 4.90 -1.16
N LEU A 15 37.88 5.40 0.08
CA LEU A 15 36.61 5.69 0.74
C LEU A 15 36.06 6.99 0.14
N ALA A 16 34.96 6.92 -0.61
CA ALA A 16 34.12 8.09 -0.86
C ALA A 16 32.68 7.68 -1.19
N GLY A 17 31.80 7.86 -0.20
CA GLY A 17 30.38 8.18 -0.40
C GLY A 17 29.42 7.02 -0.63
N LEU A 18 28.88 6.46 0.47
CA LEU A 18 27.51 5.95 0.42
C LEU A 18 26.59 7.11 0.04
N VAL A 19 26.09 7.11 -1.19
CA VAL A 19 24.91 7.92 -1.53
C VAL A 19 23.71 7.19 -0.95
N SER A 20 23.33 7.53 0.28
CA SER A 20 21.99 7.25 0.77
C SER A 20 21.03 8.13 -0.03
N VAL A 21 20.55 7.62 -1.17
CA VAL A 21 19.29 8.10 -1.73
C VAL A 21 18.20 7.75 -0.72
N ALA A 22 17.95 8.67 0.20
CA ALA A 22 16.66 8.76 0.84
C ALA A 22 15.67 9.03 -0.30
N THR A 23 15.10 7.98 -0.87
CA THR A 23 13.83 8.08 -1.58
C THR A 23 12.84 8.54 -0.53
N GLY A 24 12.74 9.86 -0.38
CA GLY A 24 11.73 10.47 0.43
C GLY A 24 10.41 9.90 -0.06
N PHE A 25 9.72 9.16 0.80
CA PHE A 25 8.28 9.02 0.73
C PHE A 25 7.71 10.40 1.05
N GLY A 26 7.91 11.34 0.12
CA GLY A 26 7.17 12.59 0.04
C GLY A 26 5.75 12.19 -0.28
N GLY A 27 5.02 11.73 0.73
CA GLY A 27 3.63 11.40 0.63
C GLY A 27 2.93 12.66 0.17
N ALA A 28 2.53 12.70 -1.10
CA ALA A 28 1.53 13.64 -1.55
C ALA A 28 0.41 13.64 -0.50
N ASN A 29 -0.12 14.82 -0.15
CA ASN A 29 -1.30 14.93 0.70
C ASN A 29 -2.50 14.34 -0.04
N LEU A 30 -2.56 13.01 -0.12
CA LEU A 30 -3.63 12.30 -0.80
C LEU A 30 -4.88 12.45 0.03
N THR A 31 -5.99 12.74 -0.65
CA THR A 31 -7.32 12.62 -0.08
C THR A 31 -7.48 11.21 0.47
N THR A 32 -7.99 11.11 1.68
CA THR A 32 -8.13 9.82 2.37
C THR A 32 -9.55 9.32 2.24
N LEU A 33 -9.67 8.02 1.95
CA LEU A 33 -10.92 7.27 1.95
C LEU A 33 -10.86 6.25 3.08
N GLN A 34 -11.95 6.11 3.82
CA GLN A 34 -12.07 5.24 4.98
C GLN A 34 -13.03 4.10 4.62
N GLY A 35 -12.47 2.92 4.36
CA GLY A 35 -13.21 1.67 4.24
C GLY A 35 -13.41 1.06 5.62
N THR A 36 -14.60 0.53 5.88
CA THR A 36 -14.87 -0.23 7.12
C THR A 36 -15.61 -1.50 6.77
N VAL A 37 -15.22 -2.60 7.40
CA VAL A 37 -15.92 -3.88 7.39
C VAL A 37 -16.24 -4.27 8.83
N GLY A 38 -17.49 -4.60 9.10
CA GLY A 38 -17.96 -5.07 10.39
C GLY A 38 -17.87 -4.05 11.55
N PRO A 39 -18.27 -4.48 12.76
CA PRO A 39 -18.85 -5.80 13.07
C PRO A 39 -20.23 -6.02 12.41
N GLY A 40 -20.65 -7.29 12.28
CA GLY A 40 -21.87 -7.69 11.56
C GLY A 40 -21.82 -7.38 10.06
N PHE A 41 -23.00 -7.37 9.41
CA PHE A 41 -23.16 -7.15 7.96
C PHE A 41 -23.01 -5.68 7.54
N THR A 42 -21.93 -5.04 7.98
CA THR A 42 -21.62 -3.64 7.64
C THR A 42 -20.41 -3.56 6.72
N ILE A 43 -20.55 -2.87 5.59
CA ILE A 43 -19.44 -2.43 4.76
C ILE A 43 -19.70 -1.00 4.28
N ASN A 44 -18.73 -0.11 4.42
CA ASN A 44 -18.88 1.28 4.03
C ASN A 44 -17.58 1.88 3.51
N LEU A 45 -17.70 2.94 2.71
CA LEU A 45 -16.62 3.79 2.28
C LEU A 45 -17.01 5.26 2.51
N THR A 46 -16.19 5.98 3.26
CA THR A 46 -16.41 7.41 3.55
C THR A 46 -15.20 8.26 3.17
N GLN A 47 -15.43 9.56 2.97
CA GLN A 47 -14.42 10.59 2.83
C GLN A 47 -14.76 11.71 3.80
N GLY A 48 -13.88 11.97 4.77
CA GLY A 48 -14.15 12.99 5.80
C GLY A 48 -15.44 12.72 6.60
N GLY A 49 -15.78 11.44 6.81
CA GLY A 49 -17.00 11.02 7.52
C GLY A 49 -18.27 10.93 6.66
N HIS A 50 -18.26 11.44 5.43
CA HIS A 50 -19.41 11.37 4.53
C HIS A 50 -19.36 10.14 3.63
N LYS A 51 -20.50 9.47 3.42
CA LYS A 51 -20.59 8.32 2.51
C LYS A 51 -20.17 8.72 1.11
N VAL A 52 -19.27 7.94 0.54
CA VAL A 52 -18.85 8.10 -0.85
C VAL A 52 -19.91 7.52 -1.77
N THR A 53 -20.42 8.34 -2.67
CA THR A 53 -21.30 7.93 -3.79
C THR A 53 -20.69 8.31 -5.13
N THR A 54 -19.97 9.43 -5.21
CA THR A 54 -19.21 9.88 -6.37
C THR A 54 -17.85 10.41 -5.91
N LEU A 55 -16.84 10.26 -6.76
CA LEU A 55 -15.50 10.81 -6.58
C LEU A 55 -14.97 11.30 -7.92
N LYS A 56 -14.10 12.31 -7.90
CA LYS A 56 -13.27 12.61 -9.07
C LYS A 56 -12.29 11.45 -9.29
N GLN A 57 -11.98 11.12 -10.55
CA GLN A 57 -10.87 10.20 -10.82
C GLN A 57 -9.58 10.74 -10.20
N GLY A 58 -8.71 9.87 -9.70
CA GLY A 58 -7.47 10.30 -9.08
C GLY A 58 -6.86 9.26 -8.14
N THR A 59 -5.77 9.67 -7.49
CA THR A 59 -5.04 8.86 -6.54
C THR A 59 -5.48 9.18 -5.11
N TYR A 60 -5.80 8.15 -4.33
CA TYR A 60 -6.34 8.26 -2.98
C TYR A 60 -5.55 7.37 -2.02
N ARG A 61 -5.51 7.80 -0.75
CA ARG A 61 -5.10 6.93 0.36
C ARG A 61 -6.33 6.22 0.89
N LEU A 62 -6.43 4.91 0.70
CA LEU A 62 -7.52 4.10 1.21
C LEU A 62 -7.06 3.39 2.49
N VAL A 63 -7.73 3.70 3.60
CA VAL A 63 -7.55 3.05 4.90
C VAL A 63 -8.74 2.12 5.11
N VAL A 64 -8.50 0.81 5.16
CA VAL A 64 -9.51 -0.21 5.43
C VAL A 64 -9.37 -0.68 6.87
N SER A 65 -10.42 -0.52 7.66
CA SER A 65 -10.55 -1.10 9.00
C SER A 65 -11.54 -2.27 8.97
N ASP A 66 -11.01 -3.49 8.97
CA ASP A 66 -11.78 -4.71 9.04
C ASP A 66 -11.85 -5.22 10.48
N ARG A 67 -13.06 -5.22 11.02
CA ARG A 67 -13.39 -5.59 12.41
C ARG A 67 -14.11 -6.94 12.47
N SER A 68 -14.10 -7.72 11.39
CA SER A 68 -14.76 -9.02 11.32
C SER A 68 -13.78 -10.12 10.93
N ALA A 69 -13.88 -11.29 11.57
CA ALA A 69 -13.19 -12.49 11.11
C ALA A 69 -13.97 -13.24 10.00
N GLN A 70 -15.19 -12.80 9.68
CA GLN A 70 -16.11 -13.48 8.75
C GLN A 70 -16.36 -12.68 7.48
N HIS A 71 -15.80 -11.48 7.36
CA HIS A 71 -15.98 -10.60 6.21
C HIS A 71 -14.63 -10.16 5.66
N ASN A 72 -14.65 -9.58 4.47
CA ASN A 72 -13.50 -8.96 3.84
C ASN A 72 -13.91 -7.71 3.06
N PHE A 73 -12.93 -6.89 2.69
CA PHE A 73 -13.10 -5.75 1.81
C PHE A 73 -12.48 -6.04 0.45
N VAL A 74 -13.31 -6.25 -0.58
CA VAL A 74 -12.88 -6.34 -1.96
C VAL A 74 -13.21 -5.04 -2.67
N LEU A 75 -12.23 -4.47 -3.37
CA LEU A 75 -12.41 -3.30 -4.24
C LEU A 75 -12.29 -3.74 -5.69
N ARG A 76 -13.34 -3.49 -6.49
CA ARG A 76 -13.40 -3.79 -7.92
C ARG A 76 -13.68 -2.52 -8.71
N GLY A 77 -13.01 -2.36 -9.83
CA GLY A 77 -13.24 -1.29 -10.78
C GLY A 77 -12.91 -1.72 -12.20
N PRO A 78 -12.86 -0.77 -13.15
CA PRO A 78 -12.49 -1.06 -14.53
C PRO A 78 -11.12 -1.76 -14.60
N GLY A 79 -11.10 -3.00 -15.07
CA GLY A 79 -9.88 -3.79 -15.28
C GLY A 79 -9.13 -4.22 -14.01
N SER A 80 -9.68 -4.01 -12.81
CA SER A 80 -8.98 -4.39 -11.56
C SER A 80 -9.93 -4.89 -10.48
N THR A 81 -9.48 -5.92 -9.74
CA THR A 81 -10.12 -6.42 -8.52
C THR A 81 -9.03 -6.70 -7.50
N ARG A 82 -9.21 -6.23 -6.26
CA ARG A 82 -8.22 -6.37 -5.19
C ARG A 82 -8.94 -6.67 -3.87
N SER A 83 -8.55 -7.76 -3.20
CA SER A 83 -8.92 -8.00 -1.81
C SER A 83 -7.96 -7.22 -0.90
N LEU A 84 -8.50 -6.37 -0.03
CA LEU A 84 -7.73 -5.52 0.88
C LEU A 84 -7.66 -6.09 2.29
N SER A 85 -8.59 -6.98 2.65
CA SER A 85 -8.54 -7.85 3.82
C SER A 85 -8.95 -9.29 3.44
N SER A 86 -8.94 -10.20 4.42
CA SER A 86 -9.31 -11.61 4.28
C SER A 86 -10.08 -12.06 5.51
N VAL A 87 -10.87 -13.12 5.37
CA VAL A 87 -11.48 -13.78 6.53
C VAL A 87 -10.44 -14.46 7.42
N GLY A 88 -10.85 -14.83 8.63
CA GLY A 88 -10.03 -15.52 9.64
C GLY A 88 -9.40 -14.61 10.69
N ALA A 89 -9.37 -13.29 10.47
CA ALA A 89 -8.88 -12.31 11.44
C ALA A 89 -9.41 -10.90 11.13
N THR A 90 -9.36 -10.02 12.13
CA THR A 90 -9.52 -8.57 11.92
C THR A 90 -8.24 -7.97 11.35
N ALA A 91 -8.32 -6.92 10.55
CA ALA A 91 -7.15 -6.28 9.95
C ALA A 91 -7.35 -4.76 9.76
N SER A 92 -6.26 -4.01 9.85
CA SER A 92 -6.23 -2.61 9.38
C SER A 92 -5.16 -2.48 8.30
N ARG A 93 -5.53 -1.93 7.14
CA ARG A 93 -4.64 -1.81 6.00
C ARG A 93 -4.75 -0.44 5.35
N THR A 94 -3.61 0.20 5.11
CA THR A 94 -3.52 1.43 4.33
C THR A 94 -2.88 1.13 2.99
N VAL A 95 -3.55 1.52 1.90
CA VAL A 95 -3.04 1.37 0.53
C VAL A 95 -3.27 2.65 -0.27
N THR A 96 -2.36 2.92 -1.20
CA THR A 96 -2.63 3.91 -2.25
C THR A 96 -3.38 3.24 -3.39
N VAL A 97 -4.47 3.87 -3.85
CA VAL A 97 -5.29 3.39 -4.97
C VAL A 97 -5.44 4.50 -6.01
N THR A 98 -5.36 4.13 -7.28
CA THR A 98 -5.71 5.01 -8.40
C THR A 98 -7.08 4.62 -8.90
N LEU A 99 -8.06 5.50 -8.71
CA LEU A 99 -9.44 5.30 -9.14
C LEU A 99 -9.63 6.00 -10.48
N THR A 100 -9.76 5.21 -11.55
CA THR A 100 -10.01 5.69 -12.90
C THR A 100 -11.49 6.04 -13.10
N LYS A 101 -11.82 6.74 -14.18
CA LYS A 101 -13.21 6.99 -14.58
C LYS A 101 -13.97 5.66 -14.76
N GLY A 102 -15.16 5.58 -14.18
CA GLY A 102 -16.04 4.42 -14.26
C GLY A 102 -16.66 4.09 -12.91
N THR A 103 -17.32 2.92 -12.85
CA THR A 103 -17.95 2.43 -11.62
C THR A 103 -16.95 1.62 -10.82
N TRP A 104 -16.79 1.99 -9.55
CA TRP A 104 -16.04 1.23 -8.56
C TRP A 104 -17.00 0.69 -7.51
N THR A 105 -16.84 -0.58 -7.18
CA THR A 105 -17.67 -1.30 -6.21
C THR A 105 -16.79 -1.84 -5.11
N TYR A 106 -17.22 -1.66 -3.86
CA TYR A 106 -16.69 -2.37 -2.71
C TYR A 106 -17.72 -3.38 -2.21
N PHE A 107 -17.27 -4.56 -1.83
CA PHE A 107 -18.14 -5.64 -1.38
C PHE A 107 -17.38 -6.66 -0.52
N CYS A 108 -18.14 -7.52 0.13
CA CYS A 108 -17.65 -8.70 0.86
C CYS A 108 -17.79 -9.93 -0.07
N ALA A 109 -16.72 -10.71 -0.19
CA ALA A 109 -16.68 -12.00 -0.89
C ALA A 109 -15.67 -12.94 -0.21
N PRO A 110 -16.08 -13.58 0.91
CA PRO A 110 -15.34 -14.68 1.55
C PRO A 110 -15.23 -15.91 0.64
#